data_AF-A0A813J080-F1
#
_entry.id   AF-A0A813J080-F1
#
_cell.length_a   1.000
_cell.length_b   1.000
_cell.length_c   1.000
_cell.angle_alpha   90.00
_cell.angle_beta   90.00
_cell.angle_gamma   90.00
#
_symmetry.space_group_name_H-M   'P 1'
#
loop_
_entity.id
_entity.type
_entity.pdbx_description
1 polymer ?
#
loop_
_entity_poly.entity_id
_entity_poly.type
_entity_poly.pdbx_seq_one_letter_code
_entity_poly.pdbx_strand_id
1 'polypeptide(L)'
;TGGESIYGGKFADENFKEEHTKAGQLSMANSGPNTNGSQFFICTGKTPHLDGKHVVFGELIEGMEVLREIEKEGTPSGKTTGKVTIRDCNEVGGKSRLPGPTAEHESAPAKRMGDCSEGEVRVMHILRKHKDCRKPSSAREKVITCSLDQAKRHLTGLREKLAESDTDFETLMAKFGEMAKEHSDCGTSKKGGDLGIFGRGRMQKPFEDTSFALAVGEMSRVIETESGAHLIFRVQ
;
A
#
# COMPACT_ATOMS: atom_id res chain seq x y z
N THR A 1 17.60 -22.58 -7.00
CA THR A 1 17.27 -21.18 -6.67
C THR A 1 16.23 -20.72 -7.65
N GLY A 2 15.11 -20.18 -7.16
CA GLY A 2 13.97 -19.76 -7.97
C GLY A 2 13.18 -18.67 -7.23
N GLY A 3 11.93 -18.49 -7.62
CA GLY A 3 11.08 -17.44 -7.08
C GLY A 3 11.24 -16.13 -7.84
N GLU A 4 10.13 -15.44 -8.06
CA GLU A 4 10.03 -14.23 -8.85
C GLU A 4 9.14 -13.25 -8.11
N SER A 5 9.49 -11.96 -8.17
CA SER A 5 8.65 -10.90 -7.61
C SER A 5 7.50 -10.55 -8.54
N ILE A 6 6.46 -9.92 -8.01
CA ILE A 6 5.35 -9.39 -8.82
C ILE A 6 5.80 -8.29 -9.82
N TYR A 7 7.00 -7.75 -9.64
CA TYR A 7 7.60 -6.73 -10.51
C TYR A 7 8.35 -7.33 -11.72
N GLY A 8 8.44 -8.67 -11.80
CA GLY A 8 9.23 -9.38 -12.81
C GLY A 8 10.68 -9.57 -12.36
N GLY A 9 11.14 -10.80 -12.32
CA GLY A 9 12.48 -11.19 -11.85
C GLY A 9 12.83 -10.65 -10.47
N LYS A 10 13.96 -9.93 -10.40
CA LYS A 10 14.57 -9.38 -9.18
C LYS A 10 14.31 -7.87 -9.05
N PHE A 11 14.22 -7.36 -7.82
CA PHE A 11 14.03 -5.93 -7.55
C PHE A 11 15.01 -5.36 -6.52
N ALA A 12 15.10 -4.03 -6.52
CA ALA A 12 16.04 -3.24 -5.71
C ALA A 12 15.71 -3.25 -4.21
N ASP A 13 16.73 -3.03 -3.38
CA ASP A 13 16.54 -2.84 -1.94
C ASP A 13 15.73 -1.55 -1.68
N GLU A 14 14.66 -1.63 -0.89
CA GLU A 14 13.79 -0.48 -0.66
C GLU A 14 14.45 0.54 0.27
N ASN A 15 14.85 0.08 1.45
CA ASN A 15 15.59 0.84 2.44
C ASN A 15 16.18 -0.12 3.49
N PHE A 16 17.15 0.37 4.28
CA PHE A 16 17.73 -0.34 5.41
C PHE A 16 17.48 0.42 6.72
N LYS A 17 16.28 0.98 6.89
CA LYS A 17 15.94 1.78 8.09
C LYS A 17 15.77 0.91 9.32
N GLU A 18 15.22 -0.29 9.12
CA GLU A 18 14.96 -1.27 10.17
C GLU A 18 16.12 -2.26 10.26
N GLU A 19 16.58 -2.52 11.49
CA GLU A 19 17.66 -3.46 11.81
C GLU A 19 17.08 -4.77 12.39
N HIS A 20 17.83 -5.86 12.26
CA HIS A 20 17.44 -7.19 12.74
C HIS A 20 17.75 -7.34 14.24
N THR A 21 17.02 -6.58 15.05
CA THR A 21 17.22 -6.44 16.49
C THR A 21 16.55 -7.53 17.33
N LYS A 22 15.53 -8.23 16.82
CA LYS A 22 14.69 -9.16 17.61
C LYS A 22 14.15 -10.36 16.82
N ALA A 23 13.75 -11.39 17.56
CA ALA A 23 13.03 -12.53 17.00
C ALA A 23 11.65 -12.12 16.49
N GLY A 24 11.18 -12.78 15.43
CA GLY A 24 9.90 -12.50 14.76
C GLY A 24 10.00 -11.48 13.62
N GLN A 25 11.15 -10.84 13.38
CA GLN A 25 11.29 -9.91 12.26
C GLN A 25 11.33 -10.62 10.91
N LEU A 26 10.57 -10.11 9.95
CA LEU A 26 10.42 -10.61 8.60
C LEU A 26 11.28 -9.79 7.63
N SER A 27 12.11 -10.45 6.83
CA SER A 27 13.12 -9.80 5.99
C SER A 27 13.35 -10.53 4.66
N MET A 28 13.79 -9.80 3.64
CA MET A 28 13.96 -10.30 2.28
C MET A 28 15.26 -11.08 2.12
N ALA A 29 15.18 -12.30 1.57
CA ALA A 29 16.36 -13.04 1.14
C ALA A 29 16.83 -12.53 -0.23
N ASN A 30 18.14 -12.44 -0.42
CA ASN A 30 18.75 -11.99 -1.66
C ASN A 30 20.06 -12.74 -1.94
N SER A 31 20.67 -12.48 -3.09
CA SER A 31 21.98 -13.01 -3.50
C SER A 31 22.98 -11.88 -3.76
N GLY A 32 22.90 -10.82 -2.95
CA GLY A 32 23.64 -9.57 -3.12
C GLY A 32 22.73 -8.34 -3.28
N PRO A 33 23.31 -7.14 -3.34
CA PRO A 33 22.54 -5.89 -3.41
C PRO A 33 21.56 -5.87 -4.58
N ASN A 34 20.34 -5.38 -4.34
CA ASN A 34 19.28 -5.22 -5.34
C ASN A 34 18.86 -6.52 -6.05
N THR A 35 18.89 -7.65 -5.33
CA THR A 35 18.50 -8.95 -5.90
C THR A 35 17.33 -9.61 -5.17
N ASN A 36 16.42 -8.80 -4.61
CA ASN A 36 15.23 -9.29 -3.93
C ASN A 36 14.28 -9.97 -4.92
N GLY A 37 13.57 -11.01 -4.48
CA GLY A 37 12.64 -11.79 -5.31
C GLY A 37 11.38 -12.14 -4.52
N SER A 38 11.06 -13.43 -4.38
CA SER A 38 9.96 -13.88 -3.51
C SER A 38 10.42 -14.58 -2.23
N GLN A 39 11.72 -14.81 -2.08
CA GLN A 39 12.27 -15.49 -0.92
C GLN A 39 12.38 -14.52 0.26
N PHE A 40 11.96 -14.97 1.43
CA PHE A 40 12.02 -14.23 2.68
C PHE A 40 12.48 -15.15 3.82
N PHE A 41 12.83 -14.56 4.94
CA PHE A 41 13.13 -15.27 6.18
C PHE A 41 12.52 -14.56 7.39
N ILE A 42 12.27 -15.33 8.45
CA ILE A 42 11.83 -14.82 9.75
C ILE A 42 12.97 -15.04 10.73
N CYS A 43 13.40 -13.99 11.41
CA CYS A 43 14.48 -14.06 12.39
C CYS A 43 14.02 -14.78 13.65
N THR A 44 14.79 -15.75 14.14
CA THR A 44 14.51 -16.39 15.45
C THR A 44 15.27 -15.74 16.60
N GLY A 45 16.14 -14.76 16.30
CA GLY A 45 16.90 -13.97 17.25
C GLY A 45 17.52 -12.74 16.59
N LYS A 46 18.39 -12.03 17.30
CA LYS A 46 19.09 -10.85 16.79
C LYS A 46 20.14 -11.26 15.73
N THR A 47 20.08 -10.69 14.54
CA THR A 47 20.96 -11.06 13.41
C THR A 47 21.65 -9.82 12.79
N PRO A 48 22.52 -9.14 13.55
CA PRO A 48 23.04 -7.82 13.14
C PRO A 48 23.99 -7.88 11.94
N HIS A 49 24.47 -9.08 11.59
CA HIS A 49 25.32 -9.30 10.42
C HIS A 49 24.56 -9.17 9.08
N LEU A 50 23.22 -9.14 9.13
CA LEU A 50 22.31 -8.95 8.00
C LEU A 50 21.88 -7.49 7.81
N ASP A 51 22.18 -6.62 8.78
CA ASP A 51 21.84 -5.19 8.74
C ASP A 51 22.56 -4.50 7.57
N GLY A 52 21.83 -3.63 6.87
CA GLY A 52 22.33 -2.96 5.66
C GLY A 52 22.48 -3.87 4.43
N LYS A 53 22.13 -5.17 4.54
CA LYS A 53 22.22 -6.15 3.44
C LYS A 53 20.87 -6.78 3.09
N HIS A 54 19.99 -6.93 4.07
CA HIS A 54 18.65 -7.50 3.88
C HIS A 54 17.59 -6.49 4.33
N VAL A 55 16.54 -6.35 3.54
CA VAL A 55 15.45 -5.39 3.80
C VAL A 55 14.45 -6.02 4.76
N VAL A 56 14.33 -5.46 5.97
CA VAL A 56 13.27 -5.81 6.93
C VAL A 56 11.97 -5.12 6.49
N PHE A 57 10.88 -5.86 6.41
CA PHE A 57 9.59 -5.35 5.92
C PHE A 57 8.37 -5.76 6.76
N GLY A 58 8.57 -6.50 7.86
CA GLY A 58 7.47 -6.87 8.74
C GLY A 58 7.93 -7.51 10.04
N GLU A 59 6.94 -7.86 10.87
CA GLU A 59 7.14 -8.53 12.14
C GLU A 59 5.97 -9.48 12.41
N LEU A 60 6.27 -10.60 13.06
CA LEU A 60 5.29 -11.55 13.53
C LEU A 60 4.49 -10.96 14.70
N ILE A 61 3.17 -10.87 14.55
CA ILE A 61 2.27 -10.36 15.60
C ILE A 61 1.80 -11.50 16.52
N GLU A 62 1.46 -12.66 15.93
CA GLU A 62 0.97 -13.86 16.63
C GLU A 62 1.63 -15.11 16.05
N GLY A 63 1.69 -16.21 16.81
CA GLY A 63 2.25 -17.49 16.33
C GLY A 63 3.75 -17.69 16.55
N MET A 64 4.36 -17.01 17.53
CA MET A 64 5.78 -17.20 17.89
C MET A 64 6.11 -18.64 18.29
N GLU A 65 5.14 -19.36 18.86
CA GLU A 65 5.25 -20.78 19.18
C GLU A 65 5.43 -21.64 17.92
N VAL A 66 4.71 -21.31 16.83
CA VAL A 66 4.85 -22.02 15.55
C VAL A 66 6.22 -21.75 14.94
N LEU A 67 6.69 -20.49 15.00
CA LEU A 67 8.04 -20.14 14.55
C LEU A 67 9.12 -20.95 15.28
N ARG A 68 8.97 -21.14 16.60
CA ARG A 68 9.89 -21.97 17.40
C ARG A 68 9.84 -23.44 17.03
N GLU A 69 8.67 -23.99 16.71
CA GLU A 69 8.58 -25.37 16.21
C GLU A 69 9.26 -25.52 14.83
N ILE A 70 9.11 -24.53 13.94
CA ILE A 70 9.81 -24.51 12.65
C ILE A 70 11.33 -24.43 12.85
N GLU A 71 11.79 -23.61 13.80
CA GLU A 71 13.22 -23.46 14.13
C GLU A 71 13.86 -24.78 14.58
N LYS A 72 13.14 -25.61 15.35
CA LYS A 72 13.62 -26.92 15.81
C LYS A 72 13.90 -27.89 14.66
N GLU A 73 13.23 -27.71 13.52
CA GLU A 73 13.47 -28.50 12.31
C GLU A 73 14.67 -28.01 11.50
N GLY A 74 15.32 -26.91 11.91
CA GLY A 74 16.49 -26.35 11.25
C GLY A 74 17.76 -27.16 11.47
N THR A 75 18.66 -27.14 10.49
CA THR A 75 20.03 -27.66 10.65
C THR A 75 21.06 -26.59 10.31
N PRO A 76 22.33 -26.73 10.75
CA PRO A 76 23.40 -25.78 10.39
C PRO A 76 23.64 -25.63 8.89
N SER A 77 23.21 -26.61 8.08
CA SER A 77 23.32 -26.56 6.62
C SER A 77 22.22 -25.75 5.94
N GLY A 78 21.20 -25.32 6.69
CA GLY A 78 19.98 -24.69 6.16
C GLY A 78 18.95 -25.68 5.60
N LYS A 79 19.27 -26.97 5.48
CA LYS A 79 18.32 -28.02 5.10
C LYS A 79 17.50 -28.45 6.32
N THR A 80 16.18 -28.51 6.20
CA THR A 80 15.32 -28.93 7.32
C THR A 80 15.34 -30.46 7.53
N THR A 81 15.15 -30.90 8.77
CA THR A 81 14.99 -32.33 9.13
C THR A 81 13.67 -32.89 8.62
N GLY A 82 12.59 -32.15 8.84
CA GLY A 82 11.25 -32.43 8.33
C GLY A 82 10.85 -31.56 7.14
N LYS A 83 9.76 -31.92 6.48
CA LYS A 83 9.17 -31.12 5.40
C LYS A 83 8.29 -30.01 6.02
N VAL A 84 8.76 -28.77 5.98
CA VAL A 84 7.98 -27.59 6.39
C VAL A 84 7.34 -26.96 5.15
N THR A 85 6.01 -26.84 5.13
CA THR A 85 5.26 -26.27 3.99
C THR A 85 4.21 -25.29 4.49
N ILE A 86 4.12 -24.12 3.84
CA ILE A 86 2.98 -23.23 3.97
C ILE A 86 1.80 -23.91 3.26
N ARG A 87 0.82 -24.38 4.04
CA ARG A 87 -0.35 -25.09 3.50
C ARG A 87 -1.42 -24.15 2.99
N ASP A 88 -1.58 -23.02 3.66
CA ASP A 88 -2.56 -22.00 3.35
C ASP A 88 -2.00 -20.63 3.75
N CYS A 89 -2.34 -19.60 2.98
CA CYS A 89 -1.93 -18.22 3.23
C CYS A 89 -2.95 -17.26 2.61
N ASN A 90 -3.27 -16.20 3.34
CA ASN A 90 -4.21 -15.18 2.88
C ASN A 90 -3.83 -13.81 3.45
N GLU A 91 -4.36 -12.76 2.84
CA GLU A 91 -4.37 -11.44 3.45
C GLU A 91 -5.52 -11.39 4.46
N VAL A 92 -5.23 -10.96 5.70
CA VAL A 92 -6.26 -10.72 6.72
C VAL A 92 -6.54 -9.23 6.74
N GLY A 93 -7.68 -8.81 6.20
CA GLY A 93 -8.15 -7.43 6.27
C GLY A 93 -8.38 -7.04 7.73
N GLY A 94 -7.49 -6.23 8.31
CA GLY A 94 -7.53 -5.93 9.74
C GLY A 94 -7.05 -4.54 10.09
N LYS A 95 -7.98 -3.72 10.61
CA LYS A 95 -7.70 -2.54 11.44
C LYS A 95 -6.66 -2.88 12.51
N SER A 96 -5.42 -2.42 12.37
CA SER A 96 -4.39 -2.64 13.39
C SER A 96 -4.68 -1.79 14.63
N ARG A 97 -5.26 -2.41 15.66
CA ARG A 97 -5.13 -1.96 17.04
C ARG A 97 -3.68 -2.20 17.48
N LEU A 98 -2.85 -1.17 17.37
CA LEU A 98 -1.68 -1.01 18.25
C LEU A 98 -1.80 0.36 18.91
N PRO A 99 -1.54 0.50 20.23
CA PRO A 99 -1.38 1.80 20.85
C PRO A 99 -0.08 2.41 20.30
N GLY A 100 -0.22 3.35 19.37
CA GLY A 100 0.93 4.05 18.81
C GLY A 100 1.63 4.87 19.91
N PRO A 101 2.97 4.84 20.00
CA PRO A 101 3.69 5.92 20.66
C PRO A 101 3.44 7.20 19.86
N THR A 102 3.22 8.26 20.63
CA THR A 102 2.89 9.62 20.22
C THR A 102 3.81 10.18 19.13
N ALA A 103 3.15 10.79 18.14
CA ALA A 103 3.49 12.02 17.42
C ALA A 103 4.95 12.30 16.99
N GLU A 104 5.03 12.77 15.74
CA GLU A 104 6.12 13.53 15.13
C GLU A 104 7.26 12.70 14.53
N HIS A 105 7.14 12.40 13.24
CA HIS A 105 8.18 12.75 12.27
C HIS A 105 7.62 12.70 10.84
N GLU A 106 7.43 13.88 10.26
CA GLU A 106 7.39 14.07 8.81
C GLU A 106 8.63 13.40 8.20
N SER A 107 8.45 12.55 7.19
CA SER A 107 9.53 12.17 6.29
C SER A 107 9.10 12.42 4.85
N ALA A 108 9.78 13.39 4.25
CA ALA A 108 9.70 13.74 2.84
C ALA A 108 10.07 12.55 1.93
N PRO A 109 9.56 12.49 0.68
CA PRO A 109 9.83 11.37 -0.21
C PRO A 109 11.28 11.38 -0.69
N ALA A 110 11.97 10.26 -0.48
CA ALA A 110 13.31 10.02 -1.00
C ALA A 110 13.26 9.80 -2.53
N LYS A 111 14.06 10.58 -3.25
CA LYS A 111 14.30 10.46 -4.70
C LYS A 111 14.89 9.09 -5.05
N ARG A 112 14.28 8.40 -6.01
CA ARG A 112 14.91 7.36 -6.84
C ARG A 112 15.24 7.97 -8.22
N MET A 113 16.38 7.58 -8.79
CA MET A 113 16.96 8.06 -10.05
C MET A 113 17.57 6.81 -10.70
N GLY A 114 17.29 6.31 -11.91
CA GLY A 114 16.34 6.51 -13.04
C GLY A 114 16.44 5.19 -13.87
N ASP A 115 15.77 4.91 -14.99
CA ASP A 115 14.87 5.62 -15.90
C ASP A 115 14.22 4.54 -16.83
N CYS A 116 12.94 4.69 -17.18
CA CYS A 116 12.46 4.43 -18.53
C CYS A 116 11.09 5.11 -18.76
N SER A 117 11.19 6.32 -19.29
CA SER A 117 10.18 7.17 -19.95
C SER A 117 9.22 7.96 -19.06
N GLU A 118 9.02 9.22 -19.48
CA GLU A 118 8.15 10.24 -18.91
C GLU A 118 6.76 9.69 -18.59
N GLY A 119 6.62 9.17 -17.36
CA GLY A 119 5.52 8.31 -16.96
C GLY A 119 4.24 9.11 -16.80
N GLU A 120 3.25 8.78 -17.62
CA GLU A 120 1.88 9.19 -17.42
C GLU A 120 1.12 8.06 -16.71
N VAL A 121 0.20 8.42 -15.81
CA VAL A 121 -0.67 7.46 -15.10
C VAL A 121 -2.12 7.77 -15.43
N ARG A 122 -2.97 6.73 -15.46
CA ARG A 122 -4.42 6.89 -15.54
C ARG A 122 -5.04 6.46 -14.24
N VAL A 123 -5.78 7.37 -13.61
CA VAL A 123 -6.47 7.06 -12.34
C VAL A 123 -7.92 7.50 -12.35
N MET A 124 -8.72 6.77 -11.60
CA MET A 124 -10.05 7.18 -11.18
C MET A 124 -9.99 7.68 -9.74
N HIS A 125 -10.84 8.64 -9.39
CA HIS A 125 -10.92 9.11 -8.02
C HIS A 125 -12.35 9.33 -7.51
N ILE A 126 -12.52 9.24 -6.20
CA ILE A 126 -13.70 9.72 -5.49
C ILE A 126 -13.24 10.85 -4.59
N LEU A 127 -13.71 12.06 -4.87
CA LEU A 127 -13.41 13.25 -4.06
C LEU A 127 -14.61 13.52 -3.15
N ARG A 128 -14.36 13.63 -1.85
CA ARG A 128 -15.32 14.17 -0.89
C ARG A 128 -14.79 15.48 -0.33
N LYS A 129 -15.53 16.55 -0.57
CA LYS A 129 -15.21 17.86 -0.03
C LYS A 129 -15.65 17.96 1.43
N HIS A 130 -15.02 18.84 2.20
CA HIS A 130 -15.38 19.19 3.57
C HIS A 130 -15.42 20.72 3.72
N LYS A 131 -15.93 21.19 4.87
CA LYS A 131 -16.09 22.61 5.17
C LYS A 131 -14.79 23.43 5.05
N ASP A 132 -13.64 22.81 5.30
CA ASP A 132 -12.31 23.45 5.26
C ASP A 132 -11.64 23.34 3.87
N CYS A 133 -12.32 22.78 2.87
CA CYS A 133 -11.82 22.76 1.49
C CYS A 133 -11.77 24.16 0.89
N ARG A 134 -10.82 24.39 -0.02
CA ARG A 134 -10.67 25.65 -0.77
C ARG A 134 -11.93 26.10 -1.52
N LYS A 135 -12.78 25.15 -1.91
CA LYS A 135 -14.10 25.38 -2.53
C LYS A 135 -15.13 24.42 -1.93
N PRO A 136 -15.78 24.75 -0.79
CA PRO A 136 -16.68 23.87 -0.04
C PRO A 136 -18.09 23.87 -0.67
N SER A 137 -18.15 23.72 -1.98
CA SER A 137 -19.38 23.56 -2.75
C SER A 137 -19.14 22.59 -3.89
N SER A 138 -20.11 21.73 -4.17
CA SER A 138 -20.13 20.81 -5.29
C SER A 138 -21.38 21.02 -6.12
N ALA A 139 -21.47 20.37 -7.28
CA ALA A 139 -22.69 20.39 -8.07
C ALA A 139 -23.90 19.77 -7.32
N ARG A 140 -23.64 18.96 -6.28
CA ARG A 140 -24.66 18.29 -5.45
C ARG A 140 -25.03 19.13 -4.23
N GLU A 141 -24.04 19.72 -3.58
CA GLU A 141 -24.22 20.41 -2.31
C GLU A 141 -23.62 21.81 -2.39
N LYS A 142 -24.48 22.83 -2.32
CA LYS A 142 -24.07 24.24 -2.46
C LYS A 142 -23.27 24.76 -1.27
N VAL A 143 -23.46 24.18 -0.07
CA VAL A 143 -22.73 24.52 1.15
C VAL A 143 -22.40 23.21 1.87
N ILE A 144 -21.13 22.84 1.87
CA ILE A 144 -20.67 21.59 2.48
C ILE A 144 -20.34 21.86 3.95
N THR A 145 -21.13 21.27 4.85
CA THR A 145 -20.98 21.44 6.30
C THR A 145 -20.22 20.30 6.99
N CYS A 146 -19.93 19.22 6.25
CA CYS A 146 -19.26 18.05 6.82
C CYS A 146 -17.81 18.34 7.22
N SER A 147 -17.35 17.69 8.29
CA SER A 147 -15.96 17.80 8.74
C SER A 147 -15.03 16.90 7.93
N LEU A 148 -13.74 17.21 7.96
CA LEU A 148 -12.69 16.38 7.35
C LEU A 148 -12.76 14.92 7.81
N ASP A 149 -12.94 14.68 9.11
CA ASP A 149 -13.05 13.31 9.66
C ASP A 149 -14.32 12.59 9.19
N GLN A 150 -15.40 13.32 8.96
CA GLN A 150 -16.62 12.74 8.40
C GLN A 150 -16.42 12.37 6.93
N ALA A 151 -15.74 13.23 6.15
CA ALA A 151 -15.37 12.93 4.77
C ALA A 151 -14.43 11.72 4.67
N LYS A 152 -13.42 11.63 5.55
CA LYS A 152 -12.48 10.50 5.63
C LYS A 152 -13.19 9.20 6.00
N ARG A 153 -14.05 9.22 7.03
CA ARG A 153 -14.84 8.03 7.43
C ARG A 153 -15.75 7.56 6.31
N HIS A 154 -16.40 8.48 5.60
CA HIS A 154 -17.24 8.13 4.46
C HIS A 154 -16.45 7.41 3.37
N LEU A 155 -15.31 7.98 2.93
CA LEU A 155 -14.47 7.36 1.89
C LEU A 155 -13.85 6.04 2.34
N THR A 156 -13.48 5.93 3.62
CA THR A 156 -12.98 4.67 4.19
C THR A 156 -14.03 3.58 4.12
N GLY A 157 -15.29 3.90 4.43
CA GLY A 157 -16.41 2.96 4.29
C GLY A 157 -16.68 2.56 2.83
N LEU A 158 -16.52 3.49 1.87
CA LEU A 158 -16.63 3.15 0.44
C LEU A 158 -15.51 2.20 0.00
N ARG A 159 -14.28 2.44 0.48
CA ARG A 159 -13.15 1.54 0.23
C ARG A 159 -13.41 0.14 0.78
N GLU A 160 -13.87 0.03 2.03
CA GLU A 160 -14.19 -1.26 2.65
C GLU A 160 -15.23 -2.03 1.82
N LYS A 161 -16.31 -1.37 1.38
CA LYS A 161 -17.34 -1.99 0.50
C LYS A 161 -16.79 -2.47 -0.85
N LEU A 162 -15.85 -1.72 -1.42
CA LEU A 162 -15.20 -2.09 -2.68
C LEU A 162 -14.20 -3.23 -2.48
N ALA A 163 -13.54 -3.31 -1.32
CA ALA A 163 -12.58 -4.35 -0.98
C ALA A 163 -13.25 -5.67 -0.55
N GLU A 164 -14.43 -5.62 0.08
CA GLU A 164 -15.20 -6.82 0.48
C GLU A 164 -15.74 -7.60 -0.74
N SER A 165 -15.82 -6.94 -1.89
CA SER A 165 -16.21 -7.55 -3.15
C SER A 165 -15.00 -8.20 -3.83
N ASP A 166 -14.72 -9.48 -3.59
CA ASP A 166 -13.77 -10.25 -4.41
C ASP A 166 -14.27 -10.27 -5.86
N THR A 167 -13.77 -9.35 -6.68
CA THR A 167 -14.25 -9.10 -8.03
C THR A 167 -13.11 -8.82 -8.99
N ASP A 168 -13.27 -9.29 -10.23
CA ASP A 168 -12.31 -9.06 -11.31
C ASP A 168 -12.05 -7.56 -11.52
N PHE A 169 -10.86 -7.22 -12.02
CA PHE A 169 -10.43 -5.84 -12.28
C PHE A 169 -11.47 -4.99 -13.02
N GLU A 170 -12.12 -5.55 -14.05
CA GLU A 170 -13.15 -4.85 -14.82
C GLU A 170 -14.42 -4.56 -14.00
N THR A 171 -14.83 -5.53 -13.17
CA THR A 171 -15.97 -5.38 -12.27
C THR A 171 -15.67 -4.38 -11.15
N LEU A 172 -14.46 -4.42 -10.59
CA LEU A 172 -14.01 -3.45 -9.59
C LEU A 172 -13.97 -2.03 -10.18
N MET A 173 -13.45 -1.87 -11.39
CA MET A 173 -13.45 -0.59 -12.11
C MET A 173 -14.87 -0.07 -12.35
N ALA A 174 -15.78 -0.92 -12.79
CA ALA A 174 -17.18 -0.56 -12.99
C ALA A 174 -17.86 -0.13 -11.68
N LYS A 175 -17.67 -0.90 -10.60
CA LYS A 175 -18.19 -0.58 -9.26
C LYS A 175 -17.62 0.74 -8.73
N PHE A 176 -16.31 0.95 -8.87
CA PHE A 176 -15.66 2.19 -8.48
C PHE A 176 -16.26 3.38 -9.24
N GLY A 177 -16.50 3.21 -10.55
CA GLY A 177 -17.15 4.21 -11.38
C GLY A 177 -18.57 4.56 -10.92
N GLU A 178 -19.38 3.56 -10.56
CA GLU A 178 -20.72 3.79 -9.99
C GLU A 178 -20.65 4.52 -8.65
N MET A 179 -19.76 4.10 -7.75
CA MET A 179 -19.54 4.76 -6.46
C MET A 179 -19.06 6.21 -6.62
N ALA A 180 -18.23 6.49 -7.63
CA ALA A 180 -17.81 7.84 -7.98
C ALA A 180 -18.97 8.68 -8.52
N LYS A 181 -19.86 8.10 -9.34
CA LYS A 181 -21.09 8.76 -9.81
C LYS A 181 -22.06 9.05 -8.68
N GLU A 182 -22.07 8.29 -7.60
CA GLU A 182 -22.99 8.51 -6.47
C GLU A 182 -22.41 9.46 -5.41
N HIS A 183 -21.13 9.30 -5.08
CA HIS A 183 -20.55 9.91 -3.88
C HIS A 183 -19.50 11.00 -4.14
N SER A 184 -18.99 11.13 -5.37
CA SER A 184 -17.94 12.11 -5.68
C SER A 184 -18.50 13.52 -5.91
N ASP A 185 -17.86 14.49 -5.26
CA ASP A 185 -18.08 15.93 -5.40
C ASP A 185 -17.29 16.53 -6.58
N CYS A 186 -16.48 15.72 -7.27
CA CYS A 186 -15.75 16.15 -8.45
C CYS A 186 -16.65 16.20 -9.70
N GLY A 187 -16.33 17.09 -10.64
CA GLY A 187 -17.00 17.16 -11.94
C GLY A 187 -16.79 15.91 -12.80
N THR A 188 -15.72 15.15 -12.54
CA THR A 188 -15.45 13.86 -13.20
C THR A 188 -16.36 12.73 -12.73
N SER A 189 -17.19 12.95 -11.70
CA SER A 189 -18.19 11.97 -11.24
C SER A 189 -19.06 11.43 -12.38
N LYS A 190 -19.44 12.26 -13.36
CA LYS A 190 -20.20 11.84 -14.55
C LYS A 190 -19.49 10.79 -15.41
N LYS A 191 -18.15 10.78 -15.38
CA LYS A 191 -17.27 9.81 -16.07
C LYS A 191 -16.79 8.71 -15.12
N GLY A 192 -17.50 8.47 -14.01
CA GLY A 192 -17.08 7.50 -13.01
C GLY A 192 -15.80 7.90 -12.25
N GLY A 193 -15.52 9.20 -12.16
CA GLY A 193 -14.34 9.70 -11.46
C GLY A 193 -13.03 9.59 -12.25
N ASP A 194 -13.09 9.17 -13.51
CA ASP A 194 -11.92 9.08 -14.39
C ASP A 194 -11.32 10.45 -14.67
N LEU A 195 -10.06 10.63 -14.28
CA LEU A 195 -9.27 11.84 -14.53
C LEU A 195 -8.50 11.77 -15.84
N GLY A 196 -8.49 10.63 -16.51
CA GLY A 196 -7.67 10.39 -17.69
C GLY A 196 -6.19 10.22 -17.36
N ILE A 197 -5.37 10.28 -18.40
CA ILE A 197 -3.93 10.14 -18.33
C ILE A 197 -3.30 11.49 -17.94
N PHE A 198 -2.39 11.49 -16.97
CA PHE A 198 -1.62 12.68 -16.62
C PHE A 198 -0.19 12.33 -16.18
N GLY A 199 0.74 13.22 -16.52
CA GLY A 199 2.13 13.18 -16.04
C GLY A 199 2.35 13.96 -14.74
N ARG A 200 3.58 13.92 -14.23
CA ARG A 200 4.00 14.65 -13.02
C ARG A 200 3.89 16.18 -13.18
N GLY A 201 3.68 16.88 -12.07
CA GLY A 201 3.47 18.33 -11.99
C GLY A 201 2.07 18.81 -12.40
N ARG A 202 1.14 17.90 -12.72
CA ARG A 202 -0.23 18.25 -13.17
C ARG A 202 -1.27 18.23 -12.06
N MET A 203 -0.98 17.55 -10.95
CA MET A 203 -1.89 17.37 -9.81
C MET A 203 -1.30 17.91 -8.51
N GLN A 204 -2.12 18.03 -7.46
CA GLN A 204 -1.61 18.38 -6.13
C GLN A 204 -0.66 17.29 -5.62
N LYS A 205 0.43 17.70 -4.97
CA LYS A 205 1.55 16.82 -4.61
C LYS A 205 1.14 15.54 -3.86
N PRO A 206 0.27 15.56 -2.84
CA PRO A 206 -0.18 14.34 -2.16
C PRO A 206 -0.98 13.40 -3.08
N PHE A 207 -1.77 13.97 -4.00
CA PHE A 207 -2.54 13.21 -4.98
C PHE A 207 -1.63 12.57 -6.02
N GLU A 208 -0.68 13.35 -6.54
CA GLU A 208 0.30 12.90 -7.51
C GLU A 208 1.17 11.77 -6.94
N ASP A 209 1.83 12.02 -5.80
CA ASP A 209 2.73 11.05 -5.19
C ASP A 209 2.02 9.72 -4.93
N THR A 210 0.77 9.76 -4.48
CA THR A 210 -0.06 8.56 -4.31
C THR A 210 -0.40 7.90 -5.64
N SER A 211 -0.84 8.66 -6.65
CA SER A 211 -1.22 8.12 -7.97
C SER A 211 -0.06 7.38 -8.65
N PHE A 212 1.14 7.93 -8.53
CA PHE A 212 2.36 7.34 -9.10
C PHE A 212 2.92 6.18 -8.27
N ALA A 213 2.55 6.07 -6.98
CA ALA A 213 3.00 5.00 -6.10
C ALA A 213 2.14 3.73 -6.19
N LEU A 214 0.86 3.85 -6.54
CA LEU A 214 -0.07 2.71 -6.66
C LEU A 214 0.33 1.78 -7.81
N ALA A 215 0.10 0.48 -7.67
CA ALA A 215 0.13 -0.47 -8.78
C ALA A 215 -1.18 -0.41 -9.61
N VAL A 216 -1.14 -0.86 -10.86
CA VAL A 216 -2.35 -0.94 -11.70
C VAL A 216 -3.34 -1.92 -11.08
N GLY A 217 -4.58 -1.49 -10.89
CA GLY A 217 -5.62 -2.24 -10.18
C GLY A 217 -5.63 -2.05 -8.67
N GLU A 218 -4.76 -1.20 -8.13
CA GLU A 218 -4.71 -0.92 -6.71
C GLU A 218 -5.57 0.30 -6.33
N MET A 219 -6.19 0.22 -5.15
CA MET A 219 -6.91 1.33 -4.51
C MET A 219 -6.10 1.93 -3.37
N SER A 220 -5.99 3.25 -3.34
CA SER A 220 -5.25 3.97 -2.31
C SER A 220 -5.94 3.97 -0.95
N ARG A 221 -5.19 4.37 0.08
CA ARG A 221 -5.80 4.92 1.31
C ARG A 221 -6.44 6.27 1.03
N VAL A 222 -7.31 6.71 1.93
CA VAL A 222 -7.88 8.05 1.84
C VAL A 222 -6.75 9.05 2.04
N ILE A 223 -6.55 9.90 1.05
CA ILE A 223 -5.57 10.98 1.08
C ILE A 223 -6.28 12.33 1.20
N GLU A 224 -5.55 13.33 1.65
CA GLU A 224 -6.06 14.69 1.82
C GLU A 224 -5.31 15.64 0.90
N THR A 225 -6.06 16.54 0.28
CA THR A 225 -5.54 17.62 -0.54
C THR A 225 -6.32 18.90 -0.25
N GLU A 226 -5.90 20.04 -0.78
CA GLU A 226 -6.66 21.30 -0.64
C GLU A 226 -8.07 21.22 -1.25
N SER A 227 -8.30 20.24 -2.14
CA SER A 227 -9.61 20.00 -2.76
C SER A 227 -10.53 19.14 -1.90
N GLY A 228 -10.00 18.46 -0.88
CA GLY A 228 -10.73 17.58 0.02
C GLY A 228 -10.07 16.22 0.20
N ALA A 229 -10.86 15.25 0.66
CA ALA A 229 -10.42 13.88 0.83
C ALA A 229 -10.61 13.10 -0.48
N HIS A 230 -9.63 12.28 -0.86
CA HIS A 230 -9.66 11.50 -2.08
C HIS A 230 -9.42 10.02 -1.81
N LEU A 231 -10.16 9.19 -2.54
CA LEU A 231 -9.84 7.78 -2.77
C LEU A 231 -9.41 7.64 -4.23
N ILE A 232 -8.28 6.99 -4.50
CA ILE A 232 -7.71 6.84 -5.84
C ILE A 232 -7.72 5.36 -6.22
N PHE A 233 -8.05 5.06 -7.47
CA PHE A 233 -7.90 3.74 -8.08
C PHE A 233 -7.05 3.87 -9.35
N ARG A 234 -5.93 3.15 -9.42
CA ARG A 234 -5.06 3.22 -10.60
C ARG A 234 -5.53 2.26 -11.67
N VAL A 235 -5.75 2.78 -12.87
CA VAL A 235 -6.20 2.02 -14.04
C VAL A 235 -5.06 1.73 -15.01
N GLN A 236 -4.08 2.63 -15.11
CA GLN A 236 -2.88 2.49 -15.95
C GLN A 236 -1.68 3.19 -15.33
#